data_AF-A0A7V4G7X3-F1
#
_entry.id   AF-A0A7V4G7X3-F1
#
_cell.length_a   1.000
_cell.length_b   1.000
_cell.length_c   1.000
_cell.angle_alpha   90.00
_cell.angle_beta   90.00
_cell.angle_gamma   90.00
#
_symmetry.space_group_name_H-M   'P 1'
#
loop_
_entity.id
_entity.type
_entity.pdbx_description
1 polymer ?
#
loop_
_entity_poly.entity_id
_entity_poly.type
_entity_poly.pdbx_seq_one_letter_code
_entity_poly.pdbx_strand_id
1 'polypeptide(L)'
;MGDIKKSSNGQALKGGQQDQKGLDTKETEIKGMESSKIAGLSQEAGDTKAESYQKVDQDLDNHVLNHLEVRYGEWIPPERLTEERQRLAQIRRKEALQQDLAEKFSDLSQQEREAVLGYCSGDERHIERNIQTPSTLLHERLHGLSHPEAKRVLGNHLYEGITEDLATQNPEFFLKLKDMGECYPENRETVTILKARVPESALYEAYFKGDDSRIRGFVDHDLGEGTWAHVKDLLEQAERGNQEALHEARKILKQNRWGS
;
A
#
# COMPACT_ATOMS: atom_id res chain seq x y z
N MET A 1 -47.37 2.47 -25.32
CA MET A 1 -48.51 3.23 -24.76
C MET A 1 -47.94 4.19 -23.72
N GLY A 2 -48.00 5.49 -24.00
CA GLY A 2 -47.39 6.55 -23.20
C GLY A 2 -46.81 7.65 -24.09
N ASP A 3 -47.66 8.26 -24.91
CA ASP A 3 -47.39 9.43 -25.74
C ASP A 3 -47.49 10.74 -24.93
N ILE A 4 -47.07 11.84 -25.60
CA ILE A 4 -47.49 13.25 -25.40
C ILE A 4 -46.63 14.02 -24.36
N LYS A 5 -45.99 15.19 -24.58
CA LYS A 5 -46.18 16.32 -25.52
C LYS A 5 -44.89 17.15 -25.68
N LYS A 6 -44.63 17.61 -26.91
CA LYS A 6 -43.85 18.82 -27.24
C LYS A 6 -44.66 20.07 -26.83
N SER A 7 -43.97 21.14 -26.43
CA SER A 7 -44.49 22.50 -26.59
C SER A 7 -43.36 23.48 -26.90
N SER A 8 -43.54 24.15 -28.03
CA SER A 8 -42.78 25.26 -28.59
C SER A 8 -43.47 26.58 -28.27
N ASN A 9 -42.70 27.63 -28.02
CA ASN A 9 -42.95 29.06 -28.33
C ASN A 9 -41.79 29.83 -27.67
N GLY A 10 -40.96 30.66 -28.29
CA GLY A 10 -41.19 31.48 -29.47
C GLY A 10 -41.64 32.88 -29.02
N GLN A 11 -40.70 33.79 -28.70
CA GLN A 11 -40.89 35.22 -28.93
C GLN A 11 -39.57 35.99 -28.87
N ALA A 12 -39.33 36.71 -29.97
CA ALA A 12 -38.23 37.62 -30.18
C ALA A 12 -38.53 38.98 -29.52
N LEU A 13 -37.51 39.60 -28.93
CA LEU A 13 -37.48 41.03 -28.67
C LEU A 13 -36.22 41.61 -29.32
N LYS A 14 -36.45 42.38 -30.39
CA LYS A 14 -35.51 43.37 -30.93
C LYS A 14 -35.52 44.59 -30.02
N GLY A 15 -34.36 45.20 -29.81
CA GLY A 15 -34.29 46.62 -29.44
C GLY A 15 -33.01 47.00 -28.71
N GLY A 16 -32.20 47.86 -29.34
CA GLY A 16 -31.21 48.67 -28.64
C GLY A 16 -29.76 48.46 -29.06
N GLN A 17 -29.41 48.83 -30.30
CA GLN A 17 -28.04 49.28 -30.57
C GLN A 17 -27.87 50.66 -29.94
N GLN A 18 -27.11 50.73 -28.84
CA GLN A 18 -26.49 51.97 -28.39
C GLN A 18 -25.03 51.96 -28.82
N ASP A 19 -24.67 52.98 -29.59
CA ASP A 19 -23.30 53.34 -29.90
C ASP A 19 -22.52 53.65 -28.61
N GLN A 20 -21.61 52.76 -28.21
CA GLN A 20 -20.48 53.11 -27.35
C GLN A 20 -19.20 53.06 -28.18
N LYS A 21 -18.96 54.16 -28.89
CA LYS A 21 -17.62 54.51 -29.37
C LYS A 21 -16.81 55.02 -28.19
N GLY A 22 -15.69 54.35 -27.93
CA GLY A 22 -14.49 54.97 -27.40
C GLY A 22 -14.38 54.95 -25.88
N LEU A 23 -13.83 53.87 -25.35
CA LEU A 23 -12.84 53.81 -24.28
C LEU A 23 -12.30 52.36 -24.23
N ASP A 24 -11.07 52.19 -23.72
CA ASP A 24 -10.54 50.90 -23.23
C ASP A 24 -9.80 49.91 -24.14
N THR A 25 -8.93 50.39 -25.02
CA THR A 25 -7.76 49.56 -25.39
C THR A 25 -6.71 49.49 -24.29
N LYS A 26 -6.63 50.47 -23.38
CA LYS A 26 -5.66 50.47 -22.25
C LYS A 26 -6.13 49.69 -21.02
N GLU A 27 -7.42 49.71 -20.65
CA GLU A 27 -7.89 48.87 -19.52
C GLU A 27 -7.82 47.37 -19.82
N THR A 28 -8.01 46.98 -21.09
CA THR A 28 -8.01 45.56 -21.47
C THR A 28 -6.60 44.96 -21.43
N GLU A 29 -5.56 45.74 -21.76
CA GLU A 29 -4.14 45.33 -21.61
C GLU A 29 -3.71 45.26 -20.14
N ILE A 30 -4.18 46.18 -19.28
CA ILE A 30 -3.85 46.18 -17.84
C ILE A 30 -4.51 44.99 -17.12
N LYS A 31 -5.78 44.66 -17.43
CA LYS A 31 -6.46 43.48 -16.87
C LYS A 31 -5.83 42.15 -17.31
N GLY A 32 -5.28 42.08 -18.52
CA GLY A 32 -4.55 40.91 -19.02
C GLY A 32 -3.19 40.69 -18.34
N MET A 33 -2.44 41.77 -18.09
CA MET A 33 -1.15 41.71 -17.39
C MET A 33 -1.28 41.40 -15.89
N GLU A 34 -2.36 41.82 -15.24
CA GLU A 34 -2.66 41.45 -13.85
C GLU A 34 -3.10 39.98 -13.74
N SER A 35 -3.92 39.50 -14.68
CA SER A 35 -4.38 38.09 -14.69
C SER A 35 -3.24 37.11 -14.93
N SER A 36 -2.27 37.43 -15.81
CA SER A 36 -1.10 36.59 -16.05
C SER A 36 -0.11 36.59 -14.88
N LYS A 37 0.07 37.74 -14.20
CA LYS A 37 0.85 37.80 -12.95
C LYS A 37 0.20 37.03 -11.80
N ILE A 38 -1.12 37.11 -11.65
CA ILE A 38 -1.85 36.36 -10.61
C ILE A 38 -1.80 34.84 -10.91
N ALA A 39 -1.93 34.44 -12.18
CA ALA A 39 -1.75 33.04 -12.58
C ALA A 39 -0.32 32.55 -12.33
N GLY A 40 0.70 33.34 -12.66
CA GLY A 40 2.11 33.04 -12.38
C GLY A 40 2.40 32.90 -10.88
N LEU A 41 1.92 33.82 -10.05
CA LEU A 41 2.06 33.76 -8.59
C LEU A 41 1.30 32.57 -7.97
N SER A 42 0.13 32.23 -8.52
CA SER A 42 -0.63 31.05 -8.10
C SER A 42 0.04 29.74 -8.51
N GLN A 43 0.75 29.73 -9.64
CA GLN A 43 1.52 28.59 -10.13
C GLN A 43 2.81 28.43 -9.32
N GLU A 44 3.58 29.50 -9.10
CA GLU A 44 4.77 29.50 -8.24
C GLU A 44 4.43 29.08 -6.80
N ALA A 45 3.32 29.54 -6.23
CA ALA A 45 2.86 29.11 -4.90
C ALA A 45 2.37 27.64 -4.89
N GLY A 46 1.86 27.15 -6.02
CA GLY A 46 1.50 25.74 -6.22
C GLY A 46 2.72 24.83 -6.30
N ASP A 47 3.73 25.25 -7.06
CA ASP A 47 4.99 24.54 -7.26
C ASP A 47 5.82 24.51 -5.97
N THR A 48 5.90 25.63 -5.24
CA THR A 48 6.56 25.70 -3.91
C THR A 48 5.89 24.78 -2.90
N LYS A 49 4.56 24.66 -2.94
CA LYS A 49 3.82 23.70 -2.09
C LYS A 49 4.09 22.26 -2.52
N ALA A 50 4.09 21.96 -3.81
CA ALA A 50 4.37 20.63 -4.34
C ALA A 50 5.79 20.15 -3.95
N GLU A 51 6.80 21.00 -4.09
CA GLU A 51 8.17 20.73 -3.65
C GLU A 51 8.25 20.49 -2.14
N SER A 52 7.50 21.26 -1.34
CA SER A 52 7.43 21.06 0.11
C SER A 52 6.82 19.71 0.50
N TYR A 53 5.81 19.24 -0.24
CA TYR A 53 5.19 17.93 0.00
C TYR A 53 6.11 16.79 -0.40
N GLN A 54 6.80 16.91 -1.54
CA GLN A 54 7.76 15.91 -1.99
C GLN A 54 8.90 15.72 -0.99
N LYS A 55 9.43 16.82 -0.44
CA LYS A 55 10.45 16.75 0.60
C LYS A 55 9.94 16.05 1.87
N VAL A 56 8.75 16.39 2.33
CA VAL A 56 8.14 15.75 3.52
C VAL A 56 7.95 14.24 3.30
N ASP A 57 7.56 13.82 2.10
CA ASP A 57 7.40 12.41 1.78
C ASP A 57 8.73 11.66 1.76
N GLN A 58 9.77 12.26 1.18
CA GLN A 58 11.11 11.68 1.18
C GLN A 58 11.67 11.59 2.60
N ASP A 59 11.46 12.62 3.43
CA ASP A 59 11.87 12.62 4.83
C ASP A 59 11.12 11.52 5.61
N LEU A 60 9.82 11.33 5.36
CA LEU A 60 9.03 10.25 5.96
C LEU A 60 9.52 8.87 5.51
N ASP A 61 9.77 8.68 4.23
CA ASP A 61 10.27 7.42 3.66
C ASP A 61 11.65 7.04 4.23
N ASN A 62 12.56 8.02 4.26
CA ASN A 62 13.86 7.85 4.91
C ASN A 62 13.73 7.54 6.40
N HIS A 63 12.80 8.18 7.09
CA HIS A 63 12.55 7.93 8.50
C HIS A 63 12.08 6.49 8.75
N VAL A 64 11.11 6.01 7.96
CA VAL A 64 10.64 4.61 7.99
C VAL A 64 11.79 3.64 7.74
N LEU A 65 12.58 3.87 6.70
CA LEU A 65 13.67 2.96 6.32
C LEU A 65 14.78 2.91 7.39
N ASN A 66 15.18 4.06 7.92
CA ASN A 66 16.15 4.12 9.03
C ASN A 66 15.63 3.42 10.28
N HIS A 67 14.35 3.55 10.57
CA HIS A 67 13.72 2.87 11.69
C HIS A 67 13.79 1.34 11.53
N LEU A 68 13.42 0.83 10.35
CA LEU A 68 13.49 -0.60 10.04
C LEU A 68 14.93 -1.14 10.09
N GLU A 69 15.91 -0.38 9.61
CA GLU A 69 17.33 -0.73 9.72
C GLU A 69 17.79 -0.86 11.18
N VAL A 70 17.47 0.12 12.03
CA VAL A 70 17.84 0.07 13.45
C VAL A 70 17.23 -1.15 14.13
N ARG A 71 15.99 -1.49 13.79
CA ARG A 71 15.25 -2.58 14.45
C ARG A 71 15.60 -3.97 13.93
N TYR A 72 15.74 -4.12 12.62
CA TYR A 72 15.86 -5.42 11.96
C TYR A 72 17.17 -5.60 11.18
N GLY A 73 18.08 -4.62 11.21
CA GLY A 73 19.30 -4.60 10.39
C GLY A 73 20.25 -5.78 10.58
N GLU A 74 20.21 -6.49 11.72
CA GLU A 74 20.94 -7.75 11.91
C GLU A 74 20.44 -8.87 10.98
N TRP A 75 19.17 -8.84 10.62
CA TRP A 75 18.51 -9.85 9.79
C TRP A 75 18.47 -9.48 8.31
N ILE A 76 18.42 -8.17 8.02
CA ILE A 76 18.36 -7.65 6.66
C ILE A 76 19.75 -7.67 6.01
N PRO A 77 19.93 -8.29 4.84
CA PRO A 77 21.19 -8.22 4.11
C PRO A 77 21.60 -6.76 3.79
N PRO A 78 22.85 -6.33 4.06
CA PRO A 78 23.28 -4.94 3.84
C PRO A 78 23.08 -4.42 2.41
N GLU A 79 23.21 -5.30 1.42
CA GLU A 79 22.93 -5.00 0.02
C GLU A 79 21.46 -4.60 -0.20
N ARG A 80 20.52 -5.24 0.51
CA ARG A 80 19.09 -4.90 0.39
C ARG A 80 18.78 -3.55 1.01
N LEU A 81 19.37 -3.21 2.15
CA LEU A 81 19.28 -1.87 2.71
C LEU A 81 19.79 -0.81 1.71
N THR A 82 20.92 -1.10 1.05
CA THR A 82 21.51 -0.19 0.06
C THR A 82 20.61 -0.01 -1.16
N GLU A 83 20.07 -1.10 -1.71
CA GLU A 83 19.12 -1.08 -2.83
C GLU A 83 17.85 -0.31 -2.45
N GLU A 84 17.29 -0.57 -1.29
CA GLU A 84 16.05 0.07 -0.83
C GLU A 84 16.21 1.57 -0.60
N ARG A 85 17.38 2.02 -0.13
CA ARG A 85 17.68 3.47 -0.01
C ARG A 85 17.69 4.19 -1.36
N GLN A 86 18.00 3.50 -2.44
CA GLN A 86 18.01 4.09 -3.78
C GLN A 86 16.61 4.14 -4.41
N ARG A 87 15.67 3.36 -3.89
CA ARG A 87 14.30 3.25 -4.40
C ARG A 87 13.36 4.10 -3.56
N LEU A 88 13.16 5.35 -3.96
CA LEU A 88 12.21 6.25 -3.27
C LEU A 88 10.76 5.81 -3.52
N ALA A 89 9.93 5.90 -2.48
CA ALA A 89 8.49 5.71 -2.64
C ALA A 89 7.85 6.88 -3.41
N GLN A 90 6.95 6.56 -4.31
CA GLN A 90 6.14 7.51 -5.06
C GLN A 90 4.81 7.74 -4.34
N ILE A 91 4.78 8.74 -3.47
CA ILE A 91 3.58 9.11 -2.71
C ILE A 91 2.68 10.02 -3.57
N ARG A 92 1.56 9.47 -4.03
CA ARG A 92 0.67 10.06 -5.04
C ARG A 92 -0.67 10.45 -4.45
N ARG A 93 -1.38 11.38 -5.09
CA ARG A 93 -2.80 11.63 -4.76
C ARG A 93 -3.66 10.44 -5.21
N LYS A 94 -4.82 10.26 -4.57
CA LYS A 94 -5.73 9.15 -4.84
C LYS A 94 -6.08 9.02 -6.32
N GLU A 95 -6.40 10.11 -6.99
CA GLU A 95 -6.81 10.09 -8.41
C GLU A 95 -5.70 9.55 -9.31
N ALA A 96 -4.45 9.97 -9.06
CA ALA A 96 -3.29 9.53 -9.82
C ALA A 96 -2.94 8.06 -9.55
N LEU A 97 -3.13 7.58 -8.31
CA LEU A 97 -2.97 6.17 -7.98
C LEU A 97 -4.04 5.31 -8.65
N GLN A 98 -5.30 5.74 -8.61
CA GLN A 98 -6.42 5.01 -9.21
C GLN A 98 -6.31 4.89 -10.73
N GLN A 99 -5.81 5.94 -11.40
CA GLN A 99 -5.53 5.88 -12.83
C GLN A 99 -4.47 4.82 -13.15
N ASP A 100 -3.35 4.85 -12.42
CA ASP A 100 -2.24 3.91 -12.58
C ASP A 100 -2.67 2.46 -12.28
N LEU A 101 -3.50 2.25 -11.24
CA LEU A 101 -4.10 0.95 -10.93
C LEU A 101 -5.03 0.46 -12.04
N ALA A 102 -5.83 1.34 -12.64
CA ALA A 102 -6.73 0.97 -13.74
C ALA A 102 -5.96 0.58 -15.01
N GLU A 103 -4.80 1.19 -15.25
CA GLU A 103 -3.92 0.87 -16.37
C GLU A 103 -3.15 -0.45 -16.16
N LYS A 104 -2.59 -0.66 -14.96
CA LYS A 104 -1.73 -1.82 -14.66
C LYS A 104 -2.49 -3.06 -14.21
N PHE A 105 -3.64 -2.90 -13.56
CA PHE A 105 -4.46 -3.97 -13.01
C PHE A 105 -5.87 -3.90 -13.60
N SER A 106 -5.96 -4.11 -14.92
CA SER A 106 -7.24 -4.09 -15.66
C SER A 106 -8.24 -5.13 -15.17
N ASP A 107 -7.73 -6.22 -14.59
CA ASP A 107 -8.52 -7.37 -14.16
C ASP A 107 -9.21 -7.16 -12.80
N LEU A 108 -8.78 -6.15 -12.04
CA LEU A 108 -9.46 -5.76 -10.80
C LEU A 108 -10.74 -4.99 -11.11
N SER A 109 -11.78 -5.22 -10.33
CA SER A 109 -12.97 -4.36 -10.33
C SER A 109 -12.64 -2.97 -9.78
N GLN A 110 -13.51 -1.99 -10.05
CA GLN A 110 -13.36 -0.64 -9.48
C GLN A 110 -13.32 -0.67 -7.95
N GLN A 111 -14.20 -1.47 -7.33
CA GLN A 111 -14.27 -1.59 -5.88
C GLN A 111 -12.98 -2.16 -5.29
N GLU A 112 -12.37 -3.16 -5.94
CA GLU A 112 -11.09 -3.72 -5.50
C GLU A 112 -9.97 -2.68 -5.61
N ARG A 113 -9.91 -1.91 -6.71
CA ARG A 113 -8.90 -0.84 -6.85
C ARG A 113 -9.07 0.27 -5.82
N GLU A 114 -10.30 0.64 -5.48
CA GLU A 114 -10.58 1.68 -4.47
C GLU A 114 -10.12 1.28 -3.05
N ALA A 115 -9.92 -0.02 -2.80
CA ALA A 115 -9.39 -0.54 -1.54
C ALA A 115 -7.85 -0.59 -1.48
N VAL A 116 -7.15 -0.38 -2.60
CA VAL A 116 -5.69 -0.41 -2.67
C VAL A 116 -5.10 0.94 -2.25
N LEU A 117 -4.34 0.93 -1.15
CA LEU A 117 -3.68 2.12 -0.60
C LEU A 117 -2.21 2.25 -1.04
N GLY A 118 -1.62 1.16 -1.53
CA GLY A 118 -0.27 1.14 -2.06
C GLY A 118 0.02 -0.19 -2.77
N TYR A 119 1.04 -0.19 -3.62
CA TYR A 119 1.52 -1.38 -4.29
C TYR A 119 2.96 -1.22 -4.79
N CYS A 120 3.63 -2.35 -5.03
CA CYS A 120 4.94 -2.43 -5.67
C CYS A 120 4.82 -2.84 -7.15
N SER A 121 5.53 -2.17 -8.05
CA SER A 121 5.64 -2.51 -9.48
C SER A 121 7.09 -2.44 -9.94
N GLY A 122 7.73 -3.61 -10.01
CA GLY A 122 9.18 -3.68 -10.25
C GLY A 122 9.93 -3.02 -9.09
N ASP A 123 10.69 -1.98 -9.39
CA ASP A 123 11.49 -1.24 -8.39
C ASP A 123 10.76 -0.03 -7.79
N GLU A 124 9.54 0.26 -8.26
CA GLU A 124 8.74 1.41 -7.82
C GLU A 124 7.72 1.02 -6.75
N ARG A 125 7.63 1.83 -5.70
CA ARG A 125 6.55 1.78 -4.69
C ARG A 125 5.60 2.93 -4.94
N HIS A 126 4.31 2.66 -5.08
CA HIS A 126 3.29 3.69 -5.25
C HIS A 126 2.36 3.66 -4.05
N ILE A 127 2.17 4.80 -3.39
CA ILE A 127 1.38 4.88 -2.15
C ILE A 127 0.40 6.05 -2.24
N GLU A 128 -0.83 5.84 -1.80
CA GLU A 128 -1.82 6.91 -1.65
C GLU A 128 -1.43 7.85 -0.52
N ARG A 129 -1.38 9.14 -0.81
CA ARG A 129 -1.24 10.19 0.19
C ARG A 129 -2.53 10.36 0.98
N ASN A 130 -2.59 9.75 2.15
CA ASN A 130 -3.65 9.94 3.13
C ASN A 130 -3.12 9.76 4.57
N ILE A 131 -4.02 9.67 5.54
CA ILE A 131 -3.65 9.48 6.96
C ILE A 131 -2.96 8.13 7.24
N GLN A 132 -3.16 7.13 6.39
CA GLN A 132 -2.55 5.80 6.47
C GLN A 132 -1.22 5.73 5.68
N THR A 133 -0.74 6.83 5.08
CA THR A 133 0.54 6.85 4.34
C THR A 133 1.68 6.27 5.17
N PRO A 134 1.90 6.63 6.46
CA PRO A 134 3.03 6.11 7.21
C PRO A 134 2.98 4.59 7.42
N SER A 135 1.81 4.03 7.75
CA SER A 135 1.64 2.58 7.94
C SER A 135 1.76 1.81 6.62
N THR A 136 1.19 2.37 5.54
CA THR A 136 1.29 1.76 4.20
C THR A 136 2.74 1.78 3.72
N LEU A 137 3.45 2.89 3.94
CA LEU A 137 4.87 3.02 3.59
C LEU A 137 5.74 2.04 4.36
N LEU A 138 5.49 1.86 5.66
CA LEU A 138 6.15 0.84 6.47
C LEU A 138 5.93 -0.57 5.92
N HIS A 139 4.69 -0.91 5.55
CA HIS A 139 4.31 -2.21 4.97
C HIS A 139 5.04 -2.47 3.65
N GLU A 140 4.98 -1.52 2.70
CA GLU A 140 5.67 -1.64 1.41
C GLU A 140 7.20 -1.66 1.55
N ARG A 141 7.76 -0.97 2.55
CA ARG A 141 9.20 -1.04 2.86
C ARG A 141 9.61 -2.38 3.42
N LEU A 142 8.78 -3.00 4.26
CA LEU A 142 9.02 -4.35 4.74
C LEU A 142 9.02 -5.35 3.58
N HIS A 143 8.15 -5.20 2.57
CA HIS A 143 8.23 -6.00 1.35
C HIS A 143 9.55 -5.78 0.60
N GLY A 144 9.95 -4.52 0.40
CA GLY A 144 11.21 -4.19 -0.27
C GLY A 144 12.46 -4.75 0.42
N LEU A 145 12.47 -4.78 1.75
CA LEU A 145 13.57 -5.32 2.55
C LEU A 145 13.56 -6.84 2.66
N SER A 146 12.47 -7.52 2.29
CA SER A 146 12.39 -8.97 2.32
C SER A 146 13.32 -9.63 1.30
N HIS A 147 13.69 -10.88 1.57
CA HIS A 147 14.45 -11.66 0.61
C HIS A 147 13.60 -11.91 -0.65
N PRO A 148 14.16 -11.83 -1.88
CA PRO A 148 13.38 -12.07 -3.11
C PRO A 148 12.63 -13.41 -3.11
N GLU A 149 13.24 -14.44 -2.51
CA GLU A 149 12.66 -15.78 -2.40
C GLU A 149 11.71 -15.97 -1.22
N ALA A 150 11.59 -15.00 -0.30
CA ALA A 150 10.81 -15.15 0.93
C ALA A 150 9.36 -15.52 0.63
N LYS A 151 8.73 -14.82 -0.33
CA LYS A 151 7.36 -15.10 -0.76
C LYS A 151 7.20 -16.53 -1.32
N ARG A 152 8.19 -17.03 -2.07
CA ARG A 152 8.17 -18.40 -2.59
C ARG A 152 8.37 -19.43 -1.49
N VAL A 153 9.24 -19.16 -0.52
CA VAL A 153 9.60 -20.10 0.54
C VAL A 153 8.49 -20.21 1.59
N LEU A 154 7.89 -19.08 1.94
CA LEU A 154 6.83 -18.96 2.96
C LEU A 154 5.41 -19.19 2.41
N GLY A 155 5.19 -18.95 1.12
CA GLY A 155 3.86 -18.75 0.56
C GLY A 155 3.35 -17.32 0.80
N ASN A 156 2.43 -16.86 -0.04
CA ASN A 156 1.84 -15.52 0.04
C ASN A 156 1.13 -15.29 1.39
N HIS A 157 0.43 -16.29 1.91
CA HIS A 157 -0.35 -16.15 3.15
C HIS A 157 0.52 -15.79 4.35
N LEU A 158 1.63 -16.51 4.54
CA LEU A 158 2.58 -16.22 5.61
C LEU A 158 3.44 -15.00 5.30
N TYR A 159 3.82 -14.79 4.04
CA TYR A 159 4.61 -13.62 3.64
C TYR A 159 3.89 -12.31 3.98
N GLU A 160 2.63 -12.16 3.56
CA GLU A 160 1.80 -10.99 3.89
C GLU A 160 1.52 -10.91 5.40
N GLY A 161 1.24 -12.06 6.04
CA GLY A 161 0.99 -12.10 7.49
C GLY A 161 2.19 -11.67 8.32
N ILE A 162 3.41 -12.05 7.93
CA ILE A 162 4.65 -11.64 8.61
C ILE A 162 4.91 -10.17 8.33
N THR A 163 4.69 -9.70 7.10
CA THR A 163 4.80 -8.27 6.76
C THR A 163 3.90 -7.42 7.66
N GLU A 164 2.63 -7.81 7.79
CA GLU A 164 1.67 -7.12 8.65
C GLU A 164 2.01 -7.25 10.14
N ASP A 165 2.44 -8.43 10.63
CA ASP A 165 2.90 -8.59 12.01
C ASP A 165 4.07 -7.65 12.30
N LEU A 166 5.10 -7.64 11.45
CA LEU A 166 6.24 -6.73 11.54
C LEU A 166 5.80 -5.26 11.51
N ALA A 167 4.87 -4.89 10.62
CA ALA A 167 4.36 -3.53 10.55
C ALA A 167 3.69 -3.14 11.89
N THR A 168 2.78 -3.97 12.41
CA THR A 168 2.06 -3.70 13.66
C THR A 168 2.94 -3.61 14.91
N GLN A 169 4.15 -4.19 14.87
CA GLN A 169 5.15 -4.04 15.92
C GLN A 169 5.80 -2.64 15.99
N ASN A 170 5.49 -1.74 15.05
CA ASN A 170 5.97 -0.36 14.99
C ASN A 170 4.79 0.63 15.08
N PRO A 171 4.08 0.67 16.23
CA PRO A 171 2.83 1.41 16.40
C PRO A 171 2.93 2.92 16.20
N GLU A 172 4.13 3.49 16.26
CA GLU A 172 4.42 4.91 16.00
C GLU A 172 4.11 5.34 14.56
N PHE A 173 4.06 4.40 13.61
CA PHE A 173 3.64 4.65 12.23
C PHE A 173 2.13 4.41 12.02
N PHE A 174 1.40 3.99 13.06
CA PHE A 174 -0.03 3.71 12.98
C PHE A 174 -0.84 4.80 13.68
N LEU A 175 -1.55 5.60 12.89
CA LEU A 175 -2.65 6.40 13.41
C LEU A 175 -3.85 5.48 13.63
N LYS A 176 -4.03 5.02 14.88
CA LYS A 176 -5.20 4.22 15.28
C LYS A 176 -6.46 5.07 15.23
N LEU A 177 -7.15 5.05 14.10
CA LEU A 177 -8.52 5.55 13.99
C LEU A 177 -9.46 4.52 14.62
N LYS A 178 -10.39 5.00 15.45
CA LYS A 178 -11.26 4.18 16.32
C LYS A 178 -12.07 3.10 15.59
N ASP A 179 -12.28 3.26 14.28
CA ASP A 179 -13.17 2.43 13.47
C ASP A 179 -12.49 1.79 12.25
N MET A 180 -11.15 1.82 12.18
CA MET A 180 -10.43 1.05 11.18
C MET A 180 -10.27 -0.39 11.66
N GLY A 181 -10.86 -1.34 10.91
CA GLY A 181 -10.63 -2.77 11.11
C GLY A 181 -9.17 -3.15 10.88
N GLU A 182 -8.79 -4.35 11.31
CA GLU A 182 -7.44 -4.88 11.07
C GLU A 182 -7.26 -5.27 9.59
N CYS A 183 -6.10 -4.95 9.02
CA CYS A 183 -5.69 -5.47 7.72
C CYS A 183 -5.34 -6.95 7.85
N TYR A 184 -5.78 -7.76 6.87
CA TYR A 184 -5.45 -9.18 6.73
C TYR A 184 -5.56 -10.02 8.02
N PRO A 185 -6.72 -10.03 8.72
CA PRO A 185 -6.86 -10.68 10.03
C PRO A 185 -6.55 -12.18 9.98
N GLU A 186 -6.86 -12.84 8.87
CA GLU A 186 -6.60 -14.27 8.65
C GLU A 186 -5.10 -14.59 8.53
N ASN A 187 -4.33 -13.74 7.85
CA ASN A 187 -2.89 -13.92 7.69
C ASN A 187 -2.20 -13.70 9.05
N ARG A 188 -2.62 -12.67 9.78
CA ARG A 188 -2.13 -12.37 11.13
C ARG A 188 -2.43 -13.47 12.14
N GLU A 189 -3.63 -14.07 12.10
CA GLU A 189 -3.94 -15.20 12.98
C GLU A 189 -2.96 -16.36 12.74
N THR A 190 -2.69 -16.66 11.48
CA THR A 190 -1.80 -17.77 11.09
C THR A 190 -0.38 -17.54 11.60
N VAL A 191 0.13 -16.32 11.47
CA VAL A 191 1.45 -15.93 12.00
C VAL A 191 1.47 -15.94 13.53
N THR A 192 0.40 -15.50 14.19
CA THR A 192 0.28 -15.54 15.66
C THR A 192 0.36 -16.97 16.18
N ILE A 193 -0.31 -17.92 15.51
CA ILE A 193 -0.23 -19.34 15.86
C ILE A 193 1.19 -19.87 15.64
N LEU A 194 1.83 -19.50 14.52
CA LEU A 194 3.19 -19.95 14.21
C LEU A 194 4.22 -19.40 15.22
N LYS A 195 4.10 -18.14 15.64
CA LYS A 195 4.94 -17.50 16.68
C LYS A 195 4.89 -18.22 18.03
N ALA A 196 3.79 -18.93 18.32
CA ALA A 196 3.71 -19.75 19.54
C ALA A 196 4.59 -21.01 19.49
N ARG A 197 5.14 -21.36 18.31
CA ARG A 197 5.97 -22.55 18.09
C ARG A 197 7.42 -22.26 17.80
N VAL A 198 7.68 -21.14 17.13
CA VAL A 198 9.02 -20.83 16.62
C VAL A 198 9.53 -19.57 17.29
N PRO A 199 10.84 -19.51 17.64
CA PRO A 199 11.43 -18.27 18.10
C PRO A 199 11.34 -17.23 16.99
N GLU A 200 11.18 -15.96 17.38
CA GLU A 200 10.99 -14.86 16.43
C GLU A 200 12.14 -14.76 15.40
N SER A 201 13.37 -15.06 15.82
CA SER A 201 14.53 -15.11 14.91
C SER A 201 14.34 -16.07 13.71
N ALA A 202 13.62 -17.18 13.88
CA ALA A 202 13.35 -18.09 12.77
C ALA A 202 12.41 -17.47 11.74
N LEU A 203 11.47 -16.62 12.16
CA LEU A 203 10.60 -15.88 11.24
C LEU A 203 11.38 -14.81 10.50
N TYR A 204 12.26 -14.09 11.20
CA TYR A 204 13.11 -13.07 10.59
C TYR A 204 14.08 -13.66 9.57
N GLU A 205 14.68 -14.83 9.84
CA GLU A 205 15.51 -15.53 8.85
C GLU A 205 14.70 -15.95 7.62
N ALA A 206 13.51 -16.53 7.81
CA ALA A 206 12.67 -16.91 6.69
C ALA A 206 12.25 -15.70 5.84
N TYR A 207 11.95 -14.58 6.48
CA TYR A 207 11.47 -13.37 5.82
C TYR A 207 12.59 -12.54 5.16
N PHE A 208 13.65 -12.22 5.89
CA PHE A 208 14.74 -11.35 5.41
C PHE A 208 15.87 -12.11 4.69
N LYS A 209 16.01 -13.42 4.92
CA LYS A 209 17.06 -14.25 4.30
C LYS A 209 16.50 -15.35 3.38
N GLY A 210 15.18 -15.54 3.34
CA GLY A 210 14.54 -16.52 2.47
C GLY A 210 14.81 -17.96 2.89
N ASP A 211 15.07 -18.22 4.18
CA ASP A 211 15.39 -19.54 4.71
C ASP A 211 14.39 -19.97 5.81
N ASP A 212 13.48 -20.87 5.49
CA ASP A 212 12.50 -21.42 6.44
C ASP A 212 12.98 -22.71 7.14
N SER A 213 14.25 -23.09 6.99
CA SER A 213 14.78 -24.35 7.55
C SER A 213 14.64 -24.42 9.07
N ARG A 214 14.80 -23.29 9.77
CA ARG A 214 14.58 -23.21 11.22
C ARG A 214 13.11 -23.35 11.58
N ILE A 215 12.19 -22.72 10.84
CA ILE A 215 10.75 -22.88 11.06
C ILE A 215 10.39 -24.36 10.90
N ARG A 216 10.82 -24.98 9.81
CA ARG A 216 10.67 -26.42 9.57
C ARG A 216 11.19 -27.23 10.74
N GLY A 217 12.42 -26.96 11.19
CA GLY A 217 13.05 -27.69 12.29
C GLY A 217 12.23 -27.65 13.59
N PHE A 218 11.71 -26.48 13.98
CA PHE A 218 10.86 -26.36 15.17
C PHE A 218 9.50 -27.05 15.00
N VAL A 219 8.83 -26.82 13.87
CA VAL A 219 7.51 -27.39 13.60
C VAL A 219 7.59 -28.92 13.49
N ASP A 220 8.53 -29.45 12.72
CA ASP A 220 8.68 -30.89 12.50
C ASP A 220 9.15 -31.62 13.78
N HIS A 221 9.99 -30.98 14.59
CA HIS A 221 10.37 -31.51 15.90
C HIS A 221 9.16 -31.61 16.86
N ASP A 222 8.27 -30.61 16.84
CA ASP A 222 7.16 -30.54 17.79
C ASP A 222 5.92 -31.34 17.36
N LEU A 223 5.68 -31.44 16.05
CA LEU A 223 4.46 -32.01 15.47
C LEU A 223 4.69 -33.27 14.62
N GLY A 224 5.95 -33.61 14.33
CA GLY A 224 6.33 -34.78 13.54
C GLY A 224 6.95 -34.40 12.18
N GLU A 225 7.87 -35.23 11.71
CA GLU A 225 8.59 -35.02 10.45
C GLU A 225 7.64 -34.81 9.25
N GLY A 226 7.91 -33.79 8.44
CA GLY A 226 7.11 -33.46 7.26
C GLY A 226 5.86 -32.62 7.54
N THR A 227 5.56 -32.31 8.81
CA THR A 227 4.41 -31.47 9.17
C THR A 227 4.49 -30.09 8.55
N TRP A 228 5.66 -29.44 8.57
CA TRP A 228 5.82 -28.11 7.99
C TRP A 228 5.55 -28.10 6.50
N ALA A 229 6.05 -29.11 5.77
CA ALA A 229 5.78 -29.23 4.33
C ALA A 229 4.27 -29.38 4.06
N HIS A 230 3.57 -30.18 4.87
CA HIS A 230 2.12 -30.33 4.76
C HIS A 230 1.36 -29.04 5.07
N VAL A 231 1.76 -28.32 6.12
CA VAL A 231 1.17 -27.01 6.46
C VAL A 231 1.35 -26.02 5.32
N LYS A 232 2.53 -25.96 4.69
CA LYS A 232 2.74 -25.07 3.53
C LYS A 232 1.84 -25.42 2.34
N ASP A 233 1.69 -26.70 2.02
CA ASP A 233 0.77 -27.13 0.95
C ASP A 233 -0.67 -26.70 1.23
N LEU A 234 -1.14 -26.83 2.47
CA LEU A 234 -2.48 -26.38 2.87
C LEU A 234 -2.64 -24.84 2.75
N LEU A 235 -1.59 -24.08 3.09
CA LEU A 235 -1.61 -22.62 2.93
C LEU A 235 -1.60 -22.20 1.46
N GLU A 236 -0.85 -22.89 0.59
CA GLU A 236 -0.90 -22.67 -0.86
C GLU A 236 -2.29 -23.00 -1.45
N GLN A 237 -2.96 -24.04 -0.94
CA GLN A 237 -4.33 -24.32 -1.34
C GLN A 237 -5.30 -23.22 -0.89
N ALA A 238 -5.12 -22.66 0.31
CA ALA A 238 -5.91 -21.56 0.81
C ALA A 238 -5.80 -20.30 -0.06
N GLU A 239 -4.61 -20.01 -0.58
CA GLU A 239 -4.38 -18.91 -1.53
C GLU A 239 -5.19 -19.07 -2.83
N ARG A 240 -5.50 -20.31 -3.20
CA ARG A 240 -6.36 -20.64 -4.35
C ARG A 240 -7.86 -20.66 -4.00
N GLY A 241 -8.22 -20.18 -2.81
CA GLY A 241 -9.60 -20.07 -2.34
C GLY A 241 -10.09 -21.23 -1.47
N ASN A 242 -9.23 -22.20 -1.11
CA ASN A 242 -9.63 -23.32 -0.25
C ASN A 242 -9.59 -22.95 1.24
N GLN A 243 -10.69 -22.39 1.74
CA GLN A 243 -10.80 -21.97 3.15
C GLN A 243 -10.75 -23.15 4.15
N GLU A 244 -11.14 -24.36 3.75
CA GLU A 244 -11.00 -25.55 4.60
C GLU A 244 -9.53 -25.91 4.82
N ALA A 245 -8.68 -25.74 3.79
CA ALA A 245 -7.25 -25.96 3.91
C ALA A 245 -6.60 -24.98 4.89
N LEU A 246 -7.03 -23.70 4.88
CA LEU A 246 -6.57 -22.70 5.86
C LEU A 246 -6.92 -23.12 7.29
N HIS A 247 -8.16 -23.58 7.49
CA HIS A 247 -8.63 -24.06 8.79
C HIS A 247 -7.80 -25.27 9.27
N GLU A 248 -7.56 -26.25 8.39
CA GLU A 248 -6.77 -27.44 8.73
C GLU A 248 -5.31 -27.09 9.04
N ALA A 249 -4.69 -26.19 8.26
CA ALA A 249 -3.34 -25.69 8.54
C ALA A 249 -3.23 -25.09 9.94
N ARG A 250 -4.16 -24.20 10.31
CA ARG A 250 -4.21 -23.60 11.65
C ARG A 250 -4.48 -24.63 12.73
N LYS A 251 -5.33 -25.62 12.47
CA LYS A 251 -5.63 -26.70 13.42
C LYS A 251 -4.40 -27.54 13.70
N ILE A 252 -3.63 -27.94 12.67
CA ILE A 252 -2.35 -28.64 12.82
C ILE A 252 -1.40 -27.80 13.67
N LEU A 253 -1.21 -26.53 13.32
CA LEU A 253 -0.36 -25.62 14.08
C LEU A 253 -0.87 -25.34 15.51
N LYS A 254 -2.13 -25.63 15.85
CA LYS A 254 -2.66 -25.51 17.23
C LYS A 254 -2.55 -26.81 18.05
N GLN A 255 -2.14 -27.94 17.45
CA GLN A 255 -2.05 -29.23 18.16
C GLN A 255 -1.04 -29.18 19.31
N ASN A 256 -1.42 -29.61 20.52
CA ASN A 256 -0.46 -29.68 21.61
C ASN A 256 0.67 -30.67 21.27
N ARG A 257 1.88 -30.33 21.72
CA ARG A 257 3.06 -31.19 21.61
C ARG A 257 2.68 -32.59 22.09
N TRP A 258 2.98 -33.63 21.28
CA TRP A 258 2.73 -35.01 21.68
C TRP A 258 3.36 -35.25 23.05
N GLY A 259 2.54 -35.76 23.98
CA GLY A 259 2.75 -35.71 25.44
C GLY A 259 4.20 -35.74 25.92
N SER A 260 4.62 -34.63 26.51
CA SER A 260 5.66 -34.60 27.55
C SER A 260 5.03 -34.82 28.91
#